data_AF-A0A8T5JAI0-F1
#
_entry.id   AF-A0A8T5JAI0-F1
#
_cell.length_a   1.000
_cell.length_b   1.000
_cell.length_c   1.000
_cell.angle_alpha   90.00
_cell.angle_beta   90.00
_cell.angle_gamma   90.00
#
_symmetry.space_group_name_H-M   'P 1'
#
loop_
_entity.id
_entity.type
_entity.pdbx_description
1 polymer ?
#
loop_
_entity_poly.entity_id
_entity_poly.type
_entity_poly.pdbx_seq_one_letter_code
_entity_poly.pdbx_strand_id
1 'polypeptide(L)'
;MKMMKQFSVFFVVALFLVSPVFAAVIEGEEVIDAGVNPDSVFYLIDIASENIGLAFTFDDEKQLEREIKNSEERLSEAWEMGLEGNLNAMERAKKRHTKLVLKIKSDLDEVEVDDETEELELKLRIEEKVKAHEKKVEAVNKDLKIKIEIKGELTEEQQQKLDEFIASFGDDVDGLKVKIENEKGISKTKIELKGGDYKKVEAKFKEKHGISDKNEAMEEIEEAEKEIEEAENKINEAIAEGEETSASEKRLEAARKKLGQAKEMFEKGNFQAAESLAENAEKFAKQAVEFIGKVVGEEDDDDDSDDDDDSDGDDDSDDDDSDTSIKGNIKSGIGDCMPCGGVGCPEKEYSLFNGDAYFIDADEWAQFISEDQSFEELLESNVLTSVVDGDYETDLTPGEYIVGITGLPVGNHNNIMELTISSGEELEKDFQFFECTSY
;
A
#
# COMPACT_ATOMS: atom_id res chain seq x y z
N MET A 1 20.24 -73.47 -37.52
CA MET A 1 21.29 -72.42 -37.42
C MET A 1 20.90 -71.50 -36.26
N LYS A 2 21.80 -71.35 -35.28
CA LYS A 2 21.87 -70.35 -34.19
C LYS A 2 20.61 -70.11 -33.33
N MET A 3 20.61 -70.54 -32.06
CA MET A 3 21.16 -69.81 -30.89
C MET A 3 20.38 -68.53 -30.57
N MET A 4 19.52 -68.53 -29.54
CA MET A 4 19.83 -68.35 -28.10
C MET A 4 19.83 -66.87 -27.70
N LYS A 5 18.93 -66.50 -26.78
CA LYS A 5 19.22 -66.01 -25.41
C LYS A 5 17.91 -65.40 -24.84
N GLN A 6 17.25 -66.01 -23.85
CA GLN A 6 17.61 -66.17 -22.43
C GLN A 6 17.20 -64.98 -21.55
N PHE A 7 16.35 -65.33 -20.57
CA PHE A 7 16.21 -64.79 -19.20
C PHE A 7 15.75 -63.34 -18.99
N SER A 8 14.56 -63.18 -18.40
CA SER A 8 14.40 -62.94 -16.94
C SER A 8 12.88 -62.85 -16.64
N VAL A 9 12.27 -63.70 -15.80
CA VAL A 9 12.42 -63.85 -14.34
C VAL A 9 11.69 -62.72 -13.57
N PHE A 10 10.72 -63.14 -12.75
CA PHE A 10 9.95 -62.44 -11.71
C PHE A 10 8.84 -61.45 -12.11
N PHE A 11 7.64 -62.01 -12.33
CA PHE A 11 6.35 -61.35 -12.15
C PHE A 11 5.79 -61.80 -10.78
N VAL A 12 6.31 -61.23 -9.69
CA VAL A 12 5.79 -61.41 -8.33
C VAL A 12 5.83 -60.05 -7.66
N VAL A 13 4.78 -59.74 -6.89
CA VAL A 13 4.50 -58.50 -6.15
C VAL A 13 3.74 -57.44 -6.96
N ALA A 14 2.52 -57.81 -7.36
CA ALA A 14 1.45 -56.87 -7.68
C ALA A 14 0.17 -57.32 -6.95
N LEU A 15 0.16 -57.30 -5.61
CA LEU A 15 -1.09 -57.41 -4.83
C LEU A 15 -1.02 -57.11 -3.32
N PHE A 16 -0.17 -56.19 -2.86
CA PHE A 16 -0.28 -55.64 -1.51
C PHE A 16 0.13 -54.18 -1.57
N LEU A 17 -0.82 -53.28 -1.32
CA LEU A 17 -0.73 -51.87 -0.91
C LEU A 17 -1.97 -51.11 -1.42
N VAL A 18 -3.16 -51.60 -1.07
CA VAL A 18 -4.37 -50.75 -1.05
C VAL A 18 -4.87 -50.75 0.39
N SER A 19 -4.12 -50.08 1.26
CA SER A 19 -4.70 -49.56 2.49
C SER A 19 -5.53 -48.34 2.11
N PRO A 20 -6.84 -48.28 2.44
CA PRO A 20 -7.53 -47.02 2.43
C PRO A 20 -6.88 -46.16 3.52
N VAL A 21 -6.10 -45.17 3.11
CA VAL A 21 -5.81 -44.03 3.97
C VAL A 21 -7.16 -43.36 4.16
N PHE A 22 -7.83 -43.70 5.26
CA PHE A 22 -8.87 -42.86 5.80
C PHE A 22 -8.17 -41.57 6.20
N ALA A 23 -8.15 -40.60 5.28
CA ALA A 23 -7.86 -39.22 5.61
C ALA A 23 -8.95 -38.78 6.59
N ALA A 24 -8.62 -38.81 7.88
CA ALA A 24 -9.28 -37.94 8.82
C ALA A 24 -8.92 -36.53 8.37
N VAL A 25 -9.92 -35.83 7.82
CA VAL A 25 -9.86 -34.39 7.62
C VAL A 25 -9.74 -33.78 9.02
N ILE A 26 -8.52 -33.47 9.41
CA ILE A 26 -8.25 -32.46 10.41
C ILE A 26 -8.25 -31.16 9.61
N GLU A 27 -9.31 -30.37 9.75
CA GLU A 27 -9.29 -28.97 9.33
C GLU A 27 -8.22 -28.25 10.16
N GLY A 28 -7.29 -27.56 9.50
CA GLY A 28 -6.42 -26.56 10.13
C GLY A 28 -4.98 -27.00 10.42
N GLU A 29 -4.19 -27.26 9.38
CA GLU A 29 -2.75 -26.95 9.34
C GLU A 29 -2.34 -27.04 7.86
N GLU A 30 -2.19 -25.90 7.17
CA GLU A 30 -1.44 -25.91 5.91
C GLU A 30 0.01 -26.21 6.28
N VAL A 31 0.43 -27.45 6.05
CA VAL A 31 1.85 -27.82 6.16
C VAL A 31 2.60 -27.03 5.11
N ILE A 32 3.48 -26.13 5.55
CA ILE A 32 4.40 -25.38 4.71
C ILE A 32 5.36 -26.40 4.05
N ASP A 33 5.18 -26.65 2.76
CA ASP A 33 6.02 -27.58 1.98
C ASP A 33 7.24 -26.84 1.43
N ALA A 34 8.40 -27.08 2.03
CA ALA A 34 9.66 -26.44 1.67
C ALA A 34 10.35 -27.04 0.43
N GLY A 35 9.81 -28.12 -0.16
CA GLY A 35 10.43 -28.70 -1.36
C GLY A 35 11.82 -29.28 -1.09
N VAL A 36 12.85 -28.81 -1.83
CA VAL A 36 14.23 -29.29 -1.69
C VAL A 36 15.07 -28.30 -0.88
N ASN A 37 15.42 -28.67 0.35
CA ASN A 37 16.13 -27.76 1.24
C ASN A 37 17.58 -27.42 0.83
N PRO A 38 18.12 -26.25 1.26
CA PRO A 38 19.48 -25.78 0.91
C PRO A 38 20.65 -26.62 1.41
N ASP A 39 20.41 -27.57 2.30
CA ASP A 39 21.37 -28.54 2.82
C ASP A 39 21.44 -29.83 1.96
N SER A 40 20.42 -30.05 1.13
CA SER A 40 20.35 -31.18 0.19
C SER A 40 21.34 -31.04 -0.95
N VAL A 41 21.94 -32.16 -1.35
CA VAL A 41 22.80 -32.23 -2.56
C VAL A 41 21.99 -31.96 -3.83
N PHE A 42 20.68 -32.20 -3.81
CA PHE A 42 19.79 -31.94 -4.93
C PHE A 42 19.38 -30.47 -5.05
N TYR A 43 19.68 -29.63 -4.06
CA TYR A 43 19.34 -28.21 -4.06
C TYR A 43 19.86 -27.47 -5.30
N LEU A 44 21.11 -27.73 -5.68
CA LEU A 44 21.67 -27.10 -6.88
C LEU A 44 20.97 -27.52 -8.17
N ILE A 45 20.42 -28.74 -8.20
CA ILE A 45 19.66 -29.25 -9.34
C ILE A 45 18.27 -28.63 -9.35
N ASP A 46 17.65 -28.49 -8.18
CA ASP A 46 16.37 -27.84 -7.99
C ASP A 46 16.41 -26.39 -8.50
N ILE A 47 17.33 -25.58 -7.97
CA ILE A 47 17.60 -24.21 -8.42
C ILE A 47 17.92 -24.13 -9.91
N ALA A 48 18.70 -25.08 -10.45
CA ALA A 48 18.99 -25.10 -11.88
C ALA A 48 17.73 -25.37 -12.71
N SER A 49 16.84 -26.24 -12.23
CA SER A 49 15.58 -26.57 -12.87
C SER A 49 14.59 -25.40 -12.83
N GLU A 50 14.55 -24.65 -11.72
CA GLU A 50 13.76 -23.41 -11.60
C GLU A 50 14.23 -22.37 -12.61
N ASN A 51 15.54 -22.11 -12.68
CA ASN A 51 16.13 -21.15 -13.62
C ASN A 51 15.91 -21.55 -15.08
N ILE A 52 16.01 -22.85 -15.39
CA ILE A 52 15.64 -23.37 -16.72
C ILE A 52 14.15 -23.09 -16.97
N GLY A 53 13.29 -23.37 -15.99
CA GLY A 53 11.86 -23.10 -16.08
C GLY A 53 11.56 -21.62 -16.38
N LEU A 54 12.21 -20.69 -15.68
CA LEU A 54 12.10 -19.26 -15.91
C LEU A 54 12.58 -18.89 -17.33
N ALA A 55 13.77 -19.36 -17.74
CA ALA A 55 14.34 -19.06 -19.06
C ALA A 55 13.51 -19.58 -20.25
N PHE A 56 12.63 -20.57 -20.02
CA PHE A 56 11.71 -21.10 -21.04
C PHE A 56 10.25 -20.62 -20.84
N THR A 57 10.00 -19.71 -19.91
CA THR A 57 8.70 -19.06 -19.70
C THR A 57 8.73 -17.72 -20.44
N PHE A 58 8.22 -17.69 -21.67
CA PHE A 58 8.26 -16.52 -22.57
C PHE A 58 7.08 -15.55 -22.40
N ASP A 59 6.33 -15.70 -21.32
CA ASP A 59 5.10 -14.98 -21.05
C ASP A 59 5.32 -14.26 -19.72
N ASP A 60 5.41 -12.93 -19.79
CA ASP A 60 5.90 -12.09 -18.68
C ASP A 60 5.04 -12.27 -17.43
N GLU A 61 3.72 -12.41 -17.62
CA GLU A 61 2.78 -12.83 -16.58
C GLU A 61 3.23 -14.12 -15.91
N LYS A 62 3.33 -15.23 -16.66
CA LYS A 62 3.74 -16.52 -16.08
C LYS A 62 5.14 -16.50 -15.49
N GLN A 63 6.02 -15.63 -15.98
CA GLN A 63 7.35 -15.45 -15.40
C GLN A 63 7.25 -14.84 -14.00
N LEU A 64 6.56 -13.70 -13.85
CA LEU A 64 6.29 -13.07 -12.55
C LEU A 64 5.61 -14.04 -11.57
N GLU A 65 4.58 -14.74 -12.04
CA GLU A 65 3.89 -15.75 -11.23
C GLU A 65 4.82 -16.85 -10.70
N ARG A 66 5.77 -17.27 -11.54
CA ARG A 66 6.74 -18.31 -11.19
C ARG A 66 7.79 -17.79 -10.21
N GLU A 67 8.17 -16.52 -10.30
CA GLU A 67 9.09 -15.89 -9.38
C GLU A 67 8.49 -15.72 -7.99
N ILE A 68 7.22 -15.31 -7.90
CA ILE A 68 6.48 -15.25 -6.63
C ILE A 68 6.44 -16.66 -6.02
N LYS A 69 6.12 -17.69 -6.81
CA LYS A 69 6.12 -19.07 -6.30
C LYS A 69 7.50 -19.52 -5.79
N ASN A 70 8.57 -19.23 -6.53
CA ASN A 70 9.92 -19.57 -6.06
C ASN A 70 10.27 -18.80 -4.78
N SER A 71 9.78 -17.56 -4.63
CA SER A 71 9.94 -16.74 -3.43
C SER A 71 9.23 -17.36 -2.22
N GLU A 72 7.99 -17.85 -2.39
CA GLU A 72 7.27 -18.64 -1.38
C GLU A 72 8.02 -19.90 -0.95
N GLU A 73 8.64 -20.60 -1.90
CA GLU A 73 9.47 -21.77 -1.59
C GLU A 73 10.69 -21.38 -0.76
N ARG A 74 11.35 -20.26 -1.07
CA ARG A 74 12.47 -19.75 -0.26
C ARG A 74 12.06 -19.36 1.16
N LEU A 75 10.86 -18.82 1.36
CA LEU A 75 10.29 -18.58 2.71
C LEU A 75 10.19 -19.89 3.48
N SER A 76 9.61 -20.91 2.83
CA SER A 76 9.36 -22.23 3.40
C SER A 76 10.65 -22.96 3.78
N GLU A 77 11.64 -22.95 2.88
CA GLU A 77 12.98 -23.51 3.13
C GLU A 77 13.66 -22.83 4.31
N ALA A 78 13.67 -21.51 4.33
CA ALA A 78 14.35 -20.79 5.38
C ALA A 78 13.69 -21.02 6.75
N TRP A 79 12.35 -21.05 6.77
CA TRP A 79 11.58 -21.41 7.96
C TRP A 79 11.99 -22.78 8.51
N GLU A 80 11.97 -23.82 7.67
CA GLU A 80 12.36 -25.17 8.09
C GLU A 80 13.80 -25.21 8.60
N MET A 81 14.73 -24.58 7.88
CA MET A 81 16.14 -24.51 8.27
C MET A 81 16.34 -23.77 9.60
N GLY A 82 15.54 -22.74 9.88
CA GLY A 82 15.56 -22.02 11.15
C GLY A 82 15.15 -22.91 12.33
N LEU A 83 14.06 -23.68 12.15
CA LEU A 83 13.59 -24.64 13.13
C LEU A 83 14.61 -25.75 13.42
N GLU A 84 15.30 -26.24 12.39
CA GLU A 84 16.36 -27.23 12.52
C GLU A 84 17.66 -26.66 13.15
N GLY A 85 17.73 -25.34 13.36
CA GLY A 85 18.92 -24.65 13.86
C GLY A 85 20.03 -24.51 12.81
N ASN A 86 19.71 -24.76 11.54
CA ASN A 86 20.63 -24.60 10.42
C ASN A 86 20.63 -23.15 9.90
N LEU A 87 21.10 -22.24 10.75
CA LEU A 87 21.07 -20.78 10.48
C LEU A 87 21.80 -20.38 9.19
N ASN A 88 22.85 -21.12 8.79
CA ASN A 88 23.55 -20.87 7.52
C ASN A 88 22.72 -21.26 6.29
N ALA A 89 21.89 -22.30 6.38
CA ALA A 89 20.98 -22.68 5.30
C ALA A 89 19.80 -21.72 5.22
N MET A 90 19.25 -21.33 6.37
CA MET A 90 18.23 -20.29 6.50
C MET A 90 18.69 -18.98 5.84
N GLU A 91 19.88 -18.49 6.20
CA GLU A 91 20.43 -17.25 5.64
C GLU A 91 20.68 -17.32 4.13
N ARG A 92 20.97 -18.52 3.59
CA ARG A 92 21.10 -18.72 2.13
C ARG A 92 19.75 -18.65 1.43
N ALA A 93 18.70 -19.20 2.02
CA ALA A 93 17.35 -19.12 1.49
C ALA A 93 16.81 -17.68 1.59
N LYS A 94 17.01 -16.97 2.71
CA LYS A 94 16.74 -15.52 2.87
C LYS A 94 17.35 -14.70 1.72
N LYS A 95 18.67 -14.81 1.51
CA LYS A 95 19.37 -14.08 0.45
C LYS A 95 18.85 -14.37 -0.96
N ARG A 96 18.25 -15.53 -1.19
CA ARG A 96 17.67 -15.90 -2.49
C ARG A 96 16.26 -15.34 -2.63
N HIS A 97 15.46 -15.38 -1.57
CA HIS A 97 14.16 -14.73 -1.52
C HIS A 97 14.28 -13.23 -1.83
N THR A 98 15.14 -12.48 -1.12
CA THR A 98 15.31 -11.04 -1.37
C THR A 98 15.73 -10.76 -2.83
N LYS A 99 16.57 -11.63 -3.42
CA LYS A 99 16.93 -11.51 -4.86
C LYS A 99 15.74 -11.75 -5.79
N LEU A 100 14.86 -12.71 -5.47
CA LEU A 100 13.65 -12.96 -6.24
C LEU A 100 12.68 -11.78 -6.10
N VAL A 101 12.49 -11.23 -4.90
CA VAL A 101 11.64 -10.04 -4.69
C VAL A 101 12.16 -8.84 -5.46
N LEU A 102 13.47 -8.56 -5.42
CA LEU A 102 14.07 -7.51 -6.25
C LEU A 102 13.90 -7.76 -7.74
N LYS A 103 13.96 -9.03 -8.18
CA LYS A 103 13.70 -9.39 -9.57
C LYS A 103 12.24 -9.17 -9.94
N ILE A 104 11.29 -9.60 -9.12
CA ILE A 104 9.86 -9.36 -9.32
C ILE A 104 9.58 -7.86 -9.44
N LYS A 105 10.18 -7.04 -8.55
CA LYS A 105 10.08 -5.58 -8.64
C LYS A 105 10.61 -5.08 -9.99
N SER A 106 11.77 -5.52 -10.45
CA SER A 106 12.34 -5.11 -11.74
C SER A 106 11.49 -5.56 -12.93
N ASP A 107 11.10 -6.84 -12.94
CA ASP A 107 10.31 -7.44 -14.01
C ASP A 107 8.93 -6.76 -14.09
N LEU A 108 8.36 -6.29 -12.97
CA LEU A 108 7.11 -5.52 -12.95
C LEU A 108 7.23 -4.16 -13.67
N ASP A 109 8.40 -3.50 -13.61
CA ASP A 109 8.65 -2.25 -14.37
C ASP A 109 8.80 -2.50 -15.87
N GLU A 110 9.31 -3.68 -16.22
CA GLU A 110 9.68 -4.04 -17.59
C GLU A 110 8.53 -4.69 -18.37
N VAL A 111 7.39 -5.00 -17.73
CA VAL A 111 6.28 -5.63 -18.44
C VAL A 111 5.68 -4.65 -19.45
N GLU A 112 5.91 -4.93 -20.73
CA GLU A 112 5.28 -4.21 -21.84
C GLU A 112 3.97 -4.90 -22.23
N VAL A 113 2.84 -4.33 -21.80
CA VAL A 113 1.50 -4.74 -22.26
C VAL A 113 0.95 -3.66 -23.19
N ASP A 114 0.53 -4.05 -24.39
CA ASP A 114 0.06 -3.12 -25.44
C ASP A 114 -1.30 -2.46 -25.10
N ASP A 115 -2.04 -3.03 -24.15
CA ASP A 115 -3.38 -2.60 -23.75
C ASP A 115 -3.42 -2.32 -22.23
N GLU A 116 -3.87 -1.12 -21.85
CA GLU A 116 -3.86 -0.71 -20.44
C GLU A 116 -4.87 -1.48 -19.58
N THR A 117 -5.93 -2.03 -20.18
CA THR A 117 -6.87 -2.90 -19.46
C THR A 117 -6.22 -4.23 -19.14
N GLU A 118 -5.48 -4.81 -20.11
CA GLU A 118 -4.68 -6.01 -19.88
C GLU A 118 -3.53 -5.75 -18.89
N GLU A 119 -2.91 -4.57 -18.93
CA GLU A 119 -1.89 -4.12 -17.96
C GLU A 119 -2.47 -4.09 -16.54
N LEU A 120 -3.65 -3.49 -16.36
CA LEU A 120 -4.33 -3.44 -15.06
C LEU A 120 -4.77 -4.85 -14.60
N GLU A 121 -5.35 -5.68 -15.47
CA GLU A 121 -5.72 -7.07 -15.13
C GLU A 121 -4.49 -7.89 -14.69
N LEU A 122 -3.34 -7.68 -15.32
CA LEU A 122 -2.10 -8.32 -14.89
C LEU A 122 -1.71 -7.89 -13.49
N LYS A 123 -1.68 -6.58 -13.22
CA LYS A 123 -1.29 -6.03 -11.90
C LYS A 123 -2.21 -6.52 -10.79
N LEU A 124 -3.53 -6.55 -11.02
CA LEU A 124 -4.52 -7.15 -10.09
C LEU A 124 -4.24 -8.65 -9.85
N ARG A 125 -3.84 -9.41 -10.87
CA ARG A 125 -3.48 -10.83 -10.69
C ARG A 125 -2.22 -11.01 -9.86
N ILE A 126 -1.23 -10.13 -10.06
CA ILE A 126 0.02 -10.17 -9.29
C ILE A 126 -0.24 -9.77 -7.84
N GLU A 127 -1.07 -8.76 -7.59
CA GLU A 127 -1.52 -8.36 -6.25
C GLU A 127 -2.12 -9.54 -5.47
N GLU A 128 -3.07 -10.27 -6.06
CA GLU A 128 -3.68 -11.46 -5.42
C GLU A 128 -2.65 -12.51 -5.00
N LYS A 129 -1.59 -12.68 -5.80
CA LYS A 129 -0.50 -13.62 -5.47
C LYS A 129 0.41 -13.09 -4.38
N VAL A 130 0.61 -11.78 -4.31
CA VAL A 130 1.39 -11.14 -3.23
C VAL A 130 0.62 -11.19 -1.92
N LYS A 131 -0.70 -10.92 -1.92
CA LYS A 131 -1.60 -11.13 -0.77
C LYS A 131 -1.56 -12.59 -0.28
N ALA A 132 -1.57 -13.55 -1.21
CA ALA A 132 -1.41 -14.96 -0.84
C ALA A 132 -0.03 -15.29 -0.23
N HIS A 133 1.05 -14.66 -0.71
CA HIS A 133 2.40 -14.83 -0.16
C HIS A 133 2.53 -14.21 1.24
N GLU A 134 1.96 -13.03 1.45
CA GLU A 134 1.90 -12.40 2.76
C GLU A 134 1.20 -13.29 3.79
N LYS A 135 0.03 -13.84 3.46
CA LYS A 135 -0.69 -14.78 4.34
C LYS A 135 0.20 -15.98 4.73
N LYS A 136 1.11 -16.42 3.87
CA LYS A 136 2.10 -17.45 4.21
C LYS A 136 3.17 -16.94 5.17
N VAL A 137 3.65 -15.70 5.00
CA VAL A 137 4.55 -15.04 5.96
C VAL A 137 3.88 -14.96 7.34
N GLU A 138 2.61 -14.59 7.39
CA GLU A 138 1.84 -14.53 8.63
C GLU A 138 1.59 -15.90 9.26
N ALA A 139 1.25 -16.90 8.44
CA ALA A 139 1.09 -18.27 8.91
C ALA A 139 2.40 -18.81 9.51
N VAL A 140 3.54 -18.51 8.89
CA VAL A 140 4.88 -18.81 9.42
C VAL A 140 5.10 -18.12 10.77
N ASN A 141 4.76 -16.83 10.87
CA ASN A 141 4.88 -16.07 12.13
C ASN A 141 3.99 -16.64 13.25
N LYS A 142 2.77 -17.06 12.92
CA LYS A 142 1.86 -17.68 13.87
C LYS A 142 2.35 -19.04 14.36
N ASP A 143 2.84 -19.89 13.45
CA ASP A 143 3.45 -21.18 13.81
C ASP A 143 4.69 -20.97 14.71
N LEU A 144 5.47 -19.91 14.46
CA LEU A 144 6.57 -19.50 15.34
C LEU A 144 6.12 -19.21 16.76
N LYS A 145 5.16 -18.30 16.92
CA LYS A 145 4.60 -17.94 18.23
C LYS A 145 4.11 -19.18 18.99
N ILE A 146 3.43 -20.10 18.30
CA ILE A 146 2.96 -21.38 18.87
C ILE A 146 4.13 -22.26 19.34
N LYS A 147 5.16 -22.44 18.52
CA LYS A 147 6.33 -23.28 18.86
C LYS A 147 7.13 -22.71 20.03
N ILE A 148 7.20 -21.38 20.15
CA ILE A 148 7.85 -20.68 21.27
C ILE A 148 7.00 -20.81 22.55
N GLU A 149 5.76 -20.31 22.54
CA GLU A 149 4.95 -20.15 23.74
C GLU A 149 4.45 -21.49 24.33
N ILE A 150 4.17 -22.48 23.45
CA ILE A 150 3.49 -23.71 23.86
C ILE A 150 4.46 -24.88 23.95
N LYS A 151 5.45 -24.96 23.06
CA LYS A 151 6.32 -26.14 22.93
C LYS A 151 7.74 -25.93 23.46
N GLY A 152 8.21 -24.68 23.58
CA GLY A 152 9.58 -24.37 24.02
C GLY A 152 10.65 -25.01 23.12
N GLU A 153 10.36 -25.13 21.82
CA GLU A 153 11.17 -25.89 20.86
C GLU A 153 12.44 -25.14 20.38
N LEU A 154 12.53 -23.84 20.62
CA LEU A 154 13.58 -22.98 20.07
C LEU A 154 14.50 -22.40 21.15
N THR A 155 15.78 -22.23 20.81
CA THR A 155 16.72 -21.44 21.61
C THR A 155 16.51 -19.94 21.40
N GLU A 156 16.93 -19.10 22.34
CA GLU A 156 16.84 -17.63 22.22
C GLU A 156 17.54 -17.11 20.95
N GLU A 157 18.70 -17.68 20.60
CA GLU A 157 19.43 -17.32 19.37
C GLU A 157 18.64 -17.71 18.10
N GLN A 158 18.03 -18.89 18.09
CA GLN A 158 17.17 -19.31 16.97
C GLN A 158 15.94 -18.41 16.86
N GLN A 159 15.31 -18.09 17.99
CA GLN A 159 14.13 -17.22 18.04
C GLN A 159 14.47 -15.85 17.46
N GLN A 160 15.51 -15.18 17.98
CA GLN A 160 15.90 -13.86 17.49
C GLN A 160 16.20 -13.87 15.98
N LYS A 161 16.90 -14.90 15.50
CA LYS A 161 17.23 -15.05 14.08
C LYS A 161 16.02 -15.28 13.19
N LEU A 162 15.00 -15.95 13.73
CA LEU A 162 13.78 -16.29 13.03
C LEU A 162 12.80 -15.10 13.03
N ASP A 163 12.76 -14.32 14.11
CA ASP A 163 12.05 -13.04 14.20
C ASP A 163 12.64 -12.03 13.21
N GLU A 164 13.96 -11.82 13.23
CA GLU A 164 14.68 -10.99 12.24
C GLU A 164 14.47 -11.46 10.79
N PHE A 165 14.28 -12.77 10.62
CA PHE A 165 14.03 -13.38 9.33
C PHE A 165 12.60 -13.08 8.85
N ILE A 166 11.58 -13.33 9.68
CA ILE A 166 10.18 -13.07 9.34
C ILE A 166 9.95 -11.58 9.07
N ALA A 167 10.48 -10.70 9.91
CA ALA A 167 10.39 -9.26 9.71
C ALA A 167 10.88 -8.85 8.32
N SER A 168 12.05 -9.36 7.90
CA SER A 168 12.58 -9.04 6.56
C SER A 168 11.73 -9.56 5.40
N PHE A 169 10.97 -10.64 5.59
CA PHE A 169 10.03 -11.12 4.57
C PHE A 169 8.78 -10.26 4.51
N GLY A 170 8.30 -9.77 5.67
CA GLY A 170 7.27 -8.73 5.76
C GLY A 170 7.69 -7.50 4.96
N ASP A 171 8.83 -6.90 5.30
CA ASP A 171 9.36 -5.71 4.62
C ASP A 171 9.48 -5.89 3.10
N ASP A 172 9.98 -7.05 2.65
CA ASP A 172 10.14 -7.37 1.24
C ASP A 172 8.78 -7.45 0.51
N VAL A 173 7.77 -8.06 1.15
CA VAL A 173 6.40 -8.19 0.66
C VAL A 173 5.66 -6.85 0.67
N ASP A 174 5.79 -6.06 1.74
CA ASP A 174 5.18 -4.74 1.87
C ASP A 174 5.72 -3.80 0.80
N GLY A 175 7.04 -3.79 0.63
CA GLY A 175 7.66 -3.00 -0.44
C GLY A 175 7.28 -3.47 -1.84
N LEU A 176 6.80 -4.70 -2.01
CA LEU A 176 6.26 -5.19 -3.29
C LEU A 176 4.78 -4.77 -3.46
N LYS A 177 3.97 -4.86 -2.40
CA LYS A 177 2.58 -4.34 -2.39
C LYS A 177 2.53 -2.87 -2.79
N VAL A 178 3.33 -2.02 -2.13
CA VAL A 178 3.42 -0.58 -2.43
C VAL A 178 3.73 -0.34 -3.91
N LYS A 179 4.68 -1.11 -4.46
CA LYS A 179 5.03 -0.99 -5.87
C LYS A 179 3.88 -1.36 -6.80
N ILE A 180 3.17 -2.45 -6.50
CA ILE A 180 2.01 -2.91 -7.28
C ILE A 180 0.89 -1.87 -7.24
N GLU A 181 0.61 -1.29 -6.07
CA GLU A 181 -0.40 -0.23 -5.94
C GLU A 181 -0.05 1.01 -6.76
N ASN A 182 1.19 1.47 -6.71
CA ASN A 182 1.65 2.61 -7.53
C ASN A 182 1.46 2.32 -9.02
N GLU A 183 1.88 1.14 -9.46
CA GLU A 183 1.75 0.68 -10.84
C GLU A 183 0.27 0.53 -11.27
N LYS A 184 -0.61 0.05 -10.37
CA LYS A 184 -2.06 0.01 -10.60
C LYS A 184 -2.61 1.43 -10.76
N GLY A 185 -2.22 2.37 -9.90
CA GLY A 185 -2.62 3.78 -9.98
C GLY A 185 -2.30 4.40 -11.34
N ILE A 186 -1.09 4.12 -11.87
CA ILE A 186 -0.69 4.54 -13.21
C ILE A 186 -1.61 3.95 -14.27
N SER A 187 -1.88 2.64 -14.25
CA SER A 187 -2.76 2.00 -15.23
C SER A 187 -4.21 2.50 -15.15
N LYS A 188 -4.75 2.70 -13.94
CA LYS A 188 -6.08 3.30 -13.70
C LYS A 188 -6.17 4.68 -14.35
N THR A 189 -5.18 5.53 -14.10
CA THR A 189 -5.09 6.88 -14.68
C THR A 189 -5.03 6.82 -16.22
N LYS A 190 -4.19 5.97 -16.80
CA LYS A 190 -4.10 5.81 -18.26
C LYS A 190 -5.44 5.37 -18.88
N ILE A 191 -6.17 4.45 -18.24
CA ILE A 191 -7.48 3.99 -18.69
C ILE A 191 -8.48 5.16 -18.69
N GLU A 192 -8.54 5.94 -17.62
CA GLU A 192 -9.44 7.10 -17.53
C GLU A 192 -9.11 8.18 -18.55
N LEU A 193 -7.84 8.49 -18.78
CA LEU A 193 -7.38 9.45 -19.79
C LEU A 193 -7.82 9.05 -21.22
N LYS A 194 -7.99 7.75 -21.48
CA LYS A 194 -8.51 7.23 -22.75
C LYS A 194 -10.05 7.14 -22.79
N GLY A 195 -10.74 7.60 -21.77
CA GLY A 195 -12.20 7.52 -21.63
C GLY A 195 -12.70 6.12 -21.26
N GLY A 196 -11.82 5.26 -20.75
CA GLY A 196 -12.17 3.98 -20.16
C GLY A 196 -12.68 4.12 -18.73
N ASP A 197 -13.22 3.04 -18.19
CA ASP A 197 -13.72 2.94 -16.82
C ASP A 197 -12.97 1.80 -16.12
N TYR A 198 -11.94 2.16 -15.34
CA TYR A 198 -11.10 1.16 -14.66
C TYR A 198 -11.90 0.38 -13.60
N LYS A 199 -12.91 1.00 -12.97
CA LYS A 199 -13.76 0.33 -11.97
C LYS A 199 -14.52 -0.83 -12.61
N LYS A 200 -14.91 -0.69 -13.88
CA LYS A 200 -15.51 -1.78 -14.65
C LYS A 200 -14.50 -2.89 -14.99
N VAL A 201 -13.22 -2.56 -15.14
CA VAL A 201 -12.15 -3.54 -15.35
C VAL A 201 -11.97 -4.36 -14.06
N GLU A 202 -11.80 -3.69 -12.92
CA GLU A 202 -11.67 -4.32 -11.61
C GLU A 202 -12.89 -5.19 -11.28
N ALA A 203 -14.11 -4.68 -11.48
CA ALA A 203 -15.32 -5.46 -11.23
C ALA A 203 -15.41 -6.74 -12.08
N LYS A 204 -15.00 -6.67 -13.35
CA LYS A 204 -14.94 -7.86 -14.23
C LYS A 204 -13.85 -8.83 -13.81
N PHE A 205 -12.71 -8.32 -13.38
CA PHE A 205 -11.62 -9.13 -12.85
C PHE A 205 -12.09 -9.89 -11.62
N LYS A 206 -12.67 -9.19 -10.63
CA LYS A 206 -13.25 -9.77 -9.42
C LYS A 206 -14.29 -10.86 -9.76
N GLU A 207 -15.24 -10.57 -10.67
CA GLU A 207 -16.24 -11.55 -11.13
C GLU A 207 -15.60 -12.79 -11.78
N LYS A 208 -14.64 -12.60 -12.68
CA LYS A 208 -13.94 -13.67 -13.42
C LYS A 208 -13.14 -14.58 -12.50
N HIS A 209 -12.57 -14.02 -11.44
CA HIS A 209 -11.72 -14.72 -10.47
C HIS A 209 -12.50 -15.19 -9.24
N GLY A 210 -13.80 -14.88 -9.14
CA GLY A 210 -14.66 -15.31 -8.04
C GLY A 210 -14.34 -14.61 -6.73
N ILE A 211 -13.75 -13.41 -6.79
CA ILE A 211 -13.41 -12.60 -5.64
C ILE A 211 -14.68 -11.89 -5.17
N SER A 212 -14.87 -11.84 -3.84
CA SER A 212 -16.07 -11.27 -3.24
C SER A 212 -15.71 -9.95 -2.56
N ASP A 213 -16.41 -8.87 -2.93
CA ASP A 213 -16.25 -7.54 -2.32
C ASP A 213 -16.32 -7.60 -0.79
N LYS A 214 -17.17 -8.48 -0.24
CA LYS A 214 -17.27 -8.67 1.21
C LYS A 214 -15.99 -9.26 1.81
N ASN A 215 -15.38 -10.24 1.14
CA ASN A 215 -14.17 -10.87 1.66
C ASN A 215 -12.97 -9.93 1.52
N GLU A 216 -12.84 -9.22 0.40
CA GLU A 216 -11.81 -8.20 0.22
C GLU A 216 -11.95 -7.10 1.28
N ALA A 217 -13.14 -6.50 1.43
CA ALA A 217 -13.34 -5.47 2.43
C ALA A 217 -13.07 -5.96 3.87
N MET A 218 -13.28 -7.26 4.15
CA MET A 218 -12.95 -7.85 5.44
C MET A 218 -11.44 -8.03 5.62
N GLU A 219 -10.76 -8.46 4.56
CA GLU A 219 -9.30 -8.63 4.50
C GLU A 219 -8.59 -7.28 4.65
N GLU A 220 -8.97 -6.27 3.86
CA GLU A 220 -8.40 -4.91 3.97
C GLU A 220 -8.61 -4.30 5.36
N ILE A 221 -9.77 -4.55 6.00
CA ILE A 221 -10.00 -4.10 7.38
C ILE A 221 -9.07 -4.80 8.36
N GLU A 222 -8.82 -6.10 8.20
CA GLU A 222 -7.89 -6.86 9.05
C GLU A 222 -6.44 -6.40 8.84
N GLU A 223 -6.04 -6.14 7.60
CA GLU A 223 -4.72 -5.57 7.26
C GLU A 223 -4.54 -4.18 7.87
N ALA A 224 -5.52 -3.29 7.71
CA ALA A 224 -5.48 -1.95 8.31
C ALA A 224 -5.46 -1.99 9.85
N GLU A 225 -6.18 -2.92 10.48
CA GLU A 225 -6.11 -3.13 11.93
C GLU A 225 -4.70 -3.49 12.39
N LYS A 226 -4.06 -4.44 11.70
CA LYS A 226 -2.72 -4.90 11.99
C LYS A 226 -1.69 -3.79 11.81
N GLU A 227 -1.74 -3.06 10.69
CA GLU A 227 -0.82 -1.94 10.43
C GLU A 227 -0.96 -0.81 11.45
N ILE A 228 -2.19 -0.52 11.89
CA ILE A 228 -2.42 0.44 12.98
C ILE A 228 -1.80 -0.06 14.29
N GLU A 229 -1.93 -1.35 14.63
CA GLU A 229 -1.30 -1.93 15.82
C GLU A 229 0.24 -1.87 15.73
N GLU A 230 0.81 -2.16 14.55
CA GLU A 230 2.26 -2.06 14.34
C GLU A 230 2.77 -0.63 14.45
N ALA A 231 2.05 0.34 13.86
CA ALA A 231 2.35 1.76 13.97
C ALA A 231 2.27 2.24 15.43
N GLU A 232 1.24 1.82 16.18
CA GLU A 232 1.12 2.09 17.62
C GLU A 232 2.33 1.60 18.40
N ASN A 233 2.77 0.37 18.15
CA ASN A 233 3.93 -0.20 18.84
C ASN A 233 5.21 0.58 18.54
N LYS A 234 5.48 0.87 17.26
CA LYS A 234 6.69 1.63 16.85
C LYS A 234 6.70 3.06 17.42
N ILE A 235 5.55 3.73 17.43
CA ILE A 235 5.42 5.08 18.01
C ILE A 235 5.65 5.03 19.54
N ASN A 236 5.11 4.02 20.23
CA ASN A 236 5.34 3.86 21.66
C ASN A 236 6.82 3.58 22.00
N GLU A 237 7.52 2.81 21.17
CA GLU A 237 8.96 2.61 21.28
C GLU A 237 9.73 3.92 21.09
N ALA A 238 9.41 4.70 20.06
CA ALA A 238 9.99 6.01 19.80
C ALA A 238 9.77 6.99 20.98
N ILE A 239 8.56 7.03 21.55
CA ILE A 239 8.26 7.81 22.76
C ILE A 239 9.14 7.38 23.94
N ALA A 240 9.35 6.07 24.13
CA ALA A 240 10.20 5.55 25.20
C ALA A 240 11.69 5.89 25.01
N GLU A 241 12.13 6.03 23.75
CA GLU A 241 13.47 6.46 23.37
C GLU A 241 13.64 8.00 23.38
N GLY A 242 12.55 8.74 23.57
CA GLY A 242 12.52 10.20 23.62
C GLY A 242 12.60 10.85 22.25
N GLU A 243 12.16 10.15 21.21
CA GLU A 243 12.04 10.68 19.85
C GLU A 243 10.77 11.53 19.69
N GLU A 244 10.82 12.46 18.73
CA GLU A 244 9.68 13.31 18.39
C GLU A 244 8.62 12.49 17.64
N THR A 245 7.36 12.59 18.07
CA THR A 245 6.27 11.73 17.56
C THR A 245 4.97 12.48 17.28
N SER A 246 4.90 13.80 17.48
CA SER A 246 3.68 14.58 17.27
C SER A 246 3.07 14.41 15.86
N ALA A 247 3.92 14.42 14.82
CA ALA A 247 3.48 14.18 13.44
C ALA A 247 2.94 12.75 13.23
N SER A 248 3.62 11.75 13.81
CA SER A 248 3.24 10.35 13.77
C SER A 248 1.90 10.09 14.46
N GLU A 249 1.69 10.68 15.63
CA GLU A 249 0.45 10.53 16.41
C GLU A 249 -0.77 11.07 15.64
N LYS A 250 -0.63 12.24 14.99
CA LYS A 250 -1.69 12.81 14.13
C LYS A 250 -2.07 11.87 12.97
N ARG A 251 -1.07 11.28 12.31
CA ARG A 251 -1.29 10.31 11.21
C ARG A 251 -1.95 9.04 11.71
N LEU A 252 -1.53 8.53 12.86
CA LEU A 252 -2.14 7.36 13.48
C LEU A 252 -3.60 7.62 13.88
N GLU A 253 -3.94 8.82 14.33
CA GLU A 253 -5.33 9.20 14.60
C GLU A 253 -6.18 9.20 13.32
N ALA A 254 -5.65 9.76 12.23
CA ALA A 254 -6.32 9.72 10.91
C ALA A 254 -6.56 8.27 10.44
N ALA A 255 -5.56 7.39 10.62
CA ALA A 255 -5.68 5.96 10.33
C ALA A 255 -6.83 5.31 11.12
N ARG A 256 -6.87 5.51 12.45
CA ARG A 256 -7.93 4.99 13.32
C ARG A 256 -9.32 5.51 12.94
N LYS A 257 -9.44 6.80 12.58
CA LYS A 257 -10.69 7.41 12.11
C LYS A 257 -11.19 6.73 10.84
N LYS A 258 -10.31 6.54 9.85
CA LYS A 258 -10.62 5.87 8.57
C LYS A 258 -11.03 4.41 8.79
N LEU A 259 -10.32 3.68 9.65
CA LEU A 259 -10.68 2.31 10.02
C LEU A 259 -12.07 2.23 10.66
N GLY A 260 -12.40 3.18 11.54
CA GLY A 260 -13.74 3.30 12.12
C GLY A 260 -14.83 3.48 11.06
N GLN A 261 -14.59 4.34 10.07
CA GLN A 261 -15.50 4.55 8.95
C GLN A 261 -15.61 3.30 8.06
N ALA A 262 -14.50 2.59 7.83
CA ALA A 262 -14.47 1.35 7.05
C ALA A 262 -15.37 0.28 7.68
N LYS A 263 -15.23 0.05 8.99
CA LYS A 263 -16.07 -0.88 9.76
C LYS A 263 -17.55 -0.51 9.70
N GLU A 264 -17.88 0.78 9.80
CA GLU A 264 -19.26 1.25 9.69
C GLU A 264 -19.86 0.97 8.30
N MET A 265 -19.09 1.21 7.23
CA MET A 265 -19.52 0.89 5.86
C MET A 265 -19.69 -0.62 5.65
N PHE A 266 -18.80 -1.42 6.23
CA PHE A 266 -18.88 -2.87 6.18
C PHE A 266 -20.17 -3.40 6.83
N GLU A 267 -20.54 -2.88 8.00
CA GLU A 267 -21.80 -3.23 8.69
C GLU A 267 -23.04 -2.84 7.89
N LYS A 268 -22.98 -1.71 7.17
CA LYS A 268 -24.04 -1.26 6.24
C LYS A 268 -24.11 -2.08 4.95
N GLY A 269 -23.18 -3.01 4.73
CA GLY A 269 -23.08 -3.81 3.51
C GLY A 269 -22.51 -3.04 2.32
N ASN A 270 -21.92 -1.87 2.54
CA ASN A 270 -21.24 -1.09 1.52
C ASN A 270 -19.76 -1.50 1.46
N PHE A 271 -19.51 -2.70 0.93
CA PHE A 271 -18.19 -3.32 0.98
C PHE A 271 -17.13 -2.57 0.16
N GLN A 272 -17.49 -2.01 -0.99
CA GLN A 272 -16.55 -1.21 -1.80
C GLN A 272 -16.07 0.06 -1.07
N ALA A 273 -16.99 0.74 -0.36
CA ALA A 273 -16.58 1.90 0.45
C ALA A 273 -15.78 1.47 1.68
N ALA A 274 -16.09 0.31 2.26
CA ALA A 274 -15.34 -0.25 3.38
C ALA A 274 -13.90 -0.61 2.99
N GLU A 275 -13.72 -1.29 1.85
CA GLU A 275 -12.43 -1.62 1.22
C GLU A 275 -11.59 -0.35 1.05
N SER A 276 -12.09 0.65 0.32
CA SER A 276 -11.36 1.91 0.08
C SER A 276 -11.02 2.69 1.37
N LEU A 277 -11.90 2.69 2.38
CA LEU A 277 -11.62 3.35 3.66
C LEU A 277 -10.56 2.59 4.48
N ALA A 278 -10.51 1.26 4.37
CA ALA A 278 -9.52 0.43 5.03
C ALA A 278 -8.13 0.59 4.39
N GLU A 279 -8.04 0.57 3.05
CA GLU A 279 -6.80 0.88 2.31
C GLU A 279 -6.22 2.24 2.74
N ASN A 280 -7.08 3.26 2.88
CA ASN A 280 -6.66 4.57 3.37
C ASN A 280 -6.16 4.54 4.81
N ALA A 281 -6.81 3.77 5.68
CA ALA A 281 -6.40 3.61 7.07
C ALA A 281 -5.01 2.95 7.15
N GLU A 282 -4.78 1.90 6.36
CA GLU A 282 -3.49 1.23 6.23
C GLU A 282 -2.39 2.21 5.75
N LYS A 283 -2.66 2.99 4.68
CA LYS A 283 -1.72 4.00 4.18
C LYS A 283 -1.34 5.01 5.27
N PHE A 284 -2.31 5.54 6.00
CA PHE A 284 -2.03 6.47 7.10
C PHE A 284 -1.23 5.84 8.24
N ALA A 285 -1.46 4.56 8.55
CA ALA A 285 -0.70 3.84 9.56
C ALA A 285 0.77 3.68 9.15
N LYS A 286 1.03 3.30 7.89
CA LYS A 286 2.40 3.22 7.34
C LYS A 286 3.10 4.58 7.37
N GLN A 287 2.40 5.64 6.95
CA GLN A 287 2.91 7.01 7.04
C GLN A 287 3.21 7.41 8.49
N ALA A 288 2.39 7.03 9.46
CA ALA A 288 2.63 7.37 10.86
C ALA A 288 4.02 6.89 11.33
N VAL A 289 4.47 5.72 10.89
CA VAL A 289 5.81 5.19 11.17
C VAL A 289 6.90 6.01 10.47
N GLU A 290 6.70 6.40 9.21
CA GLU A 290 7.68 7.19 8.44
C GLU A 290 7.90 8.62 8.98
N PHE A 291 6.97 9.12 9.80
CA PHE A 291 7.04 10.45 10.40
C PHE A 291 7.70 10.47 11.78
N ILE A 292 8.13 9.31 12.30
CA ILE A 292 8.86 9.25 13.57
C ILE A 292 10.16 10.07 13.45
N GLY A 293 10.42 10.92 14.45
CA GLY A 293 11.56 11.82 14.48
C GLY A 293 11.44 13.06 13.59
N LYS A 294 10.29 13.27 12.91
CA LYS A 294 10.00 14.50 12.16
C LYS A 294 9.23 15.48 13.03
N VAL A 295 9.70 16.72 13.05
CA VAL A 295 9.04 17.85 13.71
C VAL A 295 7.95 18.36 12.78
N VAL A 296 6.71 18.50 13.28
CA VAL A 296 5.74 19.42 12.65
C VAL A 296 6.29 20.80 12.95
N GLY A 297 6.66 21.58 11.92
CA GLY A 297 7.25 22.91 12.11
C GLY A 297 6.46 23.71 13.14
N GLU A 298 7.09 23.98 14.28
CA GLU A 298 6.68 25.05 15.18
C GLU A 298 7.13 26.37 14.51
N GLU A 299 6.24 27.35 14.54
CA GLU A 299 6.44 28.71 14.05
C GLU A 299 7.71 29.30 14.68
N ASP A 300 8.60 29.83 13.85
CA ASP A 300 9.74 30.63 14.31
C ASP A 300 9.23 31.99 14.81
N ASP A 301 8.80 32.04 16.08
CA ASP A 301 8.81 33.29 16.85
C ASP A 301 10.28 33.68 17.11
N ASP A 302 10.84 34.45 16.18
CA ASP A 302 12.11 35.15 16.34
C ASP A 302 12.00 36.17 17.49
N ASP A 303 12.23 35.71 18.72
CA ASP A 303 12.42 36.56 19.89
C ASP A 303 13.93 36.84 20.06
N ASP A 304 14.44 37.81 19.30
CA ASP A 304 15.73 38.44 19.57
C ASP A 304 15.50 39.65 20.50
N SER A 305 15.83 39.45 21.77
CA SER A 305 15.85 40.44 22.84
C SER A 305 16.71 41.67 22.49
N ASP A 306 16.19 42.88 22.75
CA ASP A 306 16.82 43.86 23.67
C ASP A 306 15.95 45.13 23.90
N ASP A 307 15.59 45.30 25.18
CA ASP A 307 15.44 46.51 26.00
C ASP A 307 14.32 47.56 25.81
N ASP A 308 13.56 47.69 26.91
CA ASP A 308 12.96 48.86 27.59
C ASP A 308 11.77 49.62 26.94
N ASP A 309 10.57 49.49 27.53
CA ASP A 309 10.01 50.48 28.48
C ASP A 309 8.54 50.17 28.89
N ASP A 310 8.22 50.55 30.14
CA ASP A 310 6.98 50.38 30.92
C ASP A 310 5.62 50.67 30.22
N SER A 311 4.61 49.82 30.46
CA SER A 311 3.32 50.24 31.07
C SER A 311 2.34 49.09 31.29
N ASP A 312 1.77 49.06 32.50
CA ASP A 312 0.64 48.25 32.93
C ASP A 312 -0.58 48.36 31.99
N GLY A 313 -1.20 47.21 31.70
CA GLY A 313 -2.53 47.12 31.12
C GLY A 313 -3.03 45.68 31.18
N ASP A 314 -3.91 45.39 32.14
CA ASP A 314 -4.76 44.20 32.13
C ASP A 314 -5.54 44.17 30.81
N ASP A 315 -5.48 43.06 30.05
CA ASP A 315 -6.59 42.61 29.21
C ASP A 315 -6.50 41.08 29.08
N ASP A 316 -7.51 40.42 29.67
CA ASP A 316 -7.90 39.06 29.31
C ASP A 316 -8.43 39.10 27.86
N SER A 317 -7.82 38.35 26.95
CA SER A 317 -8.51 37.85 25.76
C SER A 317 -7.92 36.53 25.33
N ASP A 318 -8.77 35.52 25.37
CA ASP A 318 -8.58 34.15 24.94
C ASP A 318 -8.09 34.10 23.48
N ASP A 319 -6.87 33.62 23.24
CA ASP A 319 -6.45 33.16 21.91
C ASP A 319 -6.87 31.69 21.78
N ASP A 320 -8.16 31.50 21.48
CA ASP A 320 -8.68 30.23 21.00
C ASP A 320 -8.17 30.01 19.56
N ASP A 321 -7.14 29.17 19.40
CA ASP A 321 -6.80 28.51 18.13
C ASP A 321 -7.89 27.50 17.74
N SER A 322 -9.11 27.99 17.53
CA SER A 322 -10.22 27.14 17.12
C SER A 322 -10.17 26.92 15.62
N ASP A 323 -10.04 25.66 15.21
CA ASP A 323 -10.21 25.22 13.83
C ASP A 323 -11.50 25.82 13.23
N THR A 324 -11.40 26.27 11.99
CA THR A 324 -12.50 26.81 11.21
C THR A 324 -13.01 25.75 10.26
N SER A 325 -14.25 25.31 10.50
CA SER A 325 -14.92 24.36 9.61
C SER A 325 -15.29 25.03 8.29
N ILE A 326 -14.78 24.51 7.18
CA ILE A 326 -15.08 24.96 5.82
C ILE A 326 -15.82 23.87 5.05
N LYS A 327 -16.87 24.27 4.34
CA LYS A 327 -17.63 23.37 3.47
C LYS A 327 -18.10 24.07 2.21
N GLY A 328 -18.51 23.30 1.21
CA GLY A 328 -19.12 23.85 0.01
C GLY A 328 -19.10 22.86 -1.13
N ASN A 329 -19.20 23.38 -2.35
CA ASN A 329 -19.26 22.56 -3.56
C ASN A 329 -18.08 22.85 -4.51
N ILE A 330 -17.44 21.79 -4.98
CA ILE A 330 -16.36 21.81 -5.96
C ILE A 330 -16.89 21.29 -7.29
N LYS A 331 -16.59 22.05 -8.34
CA LYS A 331 -16.86 21.65 -9.72
C LYS A 331 -15.58 21.67 -10.53
N SER A 332 -15.46 20.73 -11.45
CA SER A 332 -14.36 20.69 -12.40
C SER A 332 -14.89 20.62 -13.84
N GLY A 333 -14.10 21.11 -14.78
CA GLY A 333 -14.39 21.03 -16.21
C GLY A 333 -13.11 20.97 -17.02
N ILE A 334 -13.22 20.59 -18.29
CA ILE A 334 -12.09 20.48 -19.22
C ILE A 334 -12.51 21.00 -20.59
N GLY A 335 -11.64 21.76 -21.26
CA GLY A 335 -11.92 22.23 -22.61
C GLY A 335 -10.94 23.24 -23.18
N ASP A 336 -11.26 23.76 -24.36
CA ASP A 336 -10.42 24.72 -25.09
C ASP A 336 -10.43 26.10 -24.42
N CYS A 337 -9.24 26.63 -24.12
CA CYS A 337 -9.06 27.95 -23.52
C CYS A 337 -8.57 29.00 -24.52
N MET A 338 -8.45 28.66 -25.81
CA MET A 338 -7.99 29.59 -26.82
C MET A 338 -8.91 30.83 -26.88
N PRO A 339 -8.36 32.06 -26.82
CA PRO A 339 -9.18 33.27 -26.82
C PRO A 339 -9.90 33.41 -28.16
N CYS A 340 -11.18 33.03 -28.20
CA CYS A 340 -12.01 33.17 -29.38
C CYS A 340 -12.32 34.66 -29.61
N GLY A 341 -11.86 35.18 -30.76
CA GLY A 341 -11.78 36.60 -31.13
C GLY A 341 -13.11 37.34 -31.33
N GLY A 342 -14.09 37.13 -30.46
CA GLY A 342 -15.40 37.75 -30.47
C GLY A 342 -16.39 37.01 -31.35
N VAL A 343 -17.48 36.56 -30.71
CA VAL A 343 -18.67 35.89 -31.26
C VAL A 343 -18.54 34.36 -31.45
N GLY A 344 -19.05 33.62 -30.45
CA GLY A 344 -19.27 32.17 -30.55
C GLY A 344 -18.43 31.28 -29.63
N CYS A 345 -17.84 31.80 -28.55
CA CYS A 345 -17.15 30.95 -27.57
C CYS A 345 -18.17 30.00 -26.92
N PRO A 346 -17.91 28.69 -26.90
CA PRO A 346 -18.66 27.79 -26.04
C PRO A 346 -18.48 28.21 -24.58
N GLU A 347 -19.56 28.20 -23.81
CA GLU A 347 -19.46 28.39 -22.36
C GLU A 347 -18.67 27.24 -21.75
N LYS A 348 -17.84 27.54 -20.75
CA LYS A 348 -17.14 26.48 -19.99
C LYS A 348 -18.18 25.62 -19.28
N GLU A 349 -18.20 24.34 -19.62
CA GLU A 349 -19.06 23.37 -18.95
C GLU A 349 -18.34 22.80 -17.73
N TYR A 350 -19.04 22.76 -16.60
CA TYR A 350 -18.53 22.26 -15.33
C TYR A 350 -19.45 21.14 -14.82
N SER A 351 -18.85 20.08 -14.29
CA SER A 351 -19.52 18.98 -13.59
C SER A 351 -19.16 18.97 -12.11
N LEU A 352 -20.03 18.36 -11.29
CA LEU A 352 -19.74 18.12 -9.88
C LEU A 352 -18.48 17.25 -9.76
N PHE A 353 -17.53 17.69 -8.95
CA PHE A 353 -16.25 17.01 -8.80
C PHE A 353 -16.37 15.85 -7.82
N ASN A 354 -15.66 14.75 -8.10
CA ASN A 354 -15.51 13.61 -7.21
C ASN A 354 -14.03 13.22 -7.21
N GLY A 355 -13.39 13.21 -6.05
CA GLY A 355 -11.94 13.04 -5.91
C GLY A 355 -11.43 13.73 -4.64
N ASP A 356 -10.13 13.90 -4.50
CA ASP A 356 -9.59 14.59 -3.32
C ASP A 356 -9.33 16.07 -3.61
N ALA A 357 -9.57 16.90 -2.61
CA ALA A 357 -9.21 18.30 -2.59
C ALA A 357 -8.05 18.51 -1.61
N TYR A 358 -7.09 19.30 -2.05
CA TYR A 358 -5.89 19.63 -1.29
C TYR A 358 -6.00 21.06 -0.83
N PHE A 359 -5.75 21.29 0.46
CA PHE A 359 -5.63 22.62 1.07
C PHE A 359 -4.22 22.69 1.63
N ILE A 360 -3.30 23.23 0.84
CA ILE A 360 -1.87 23.27 1.14
C ILE A 360 -1.58 24.62 1.77
N ASP A 361 -0.90 24.65 2.90
CA ASP A 361 -0.46 25.92 3.48
C ASP A 361 0.40 26.73 2.47
N ALA A 362 0.19 28.05 2.42
CA ALA A 362 0.84 28.91 1.43
C ALA A 362 2.37 28.96 1.60
N ASP A 363 2.88 28.84 2.82
CA ASP A 363 4.31 28.82 3.10
C ASP A 363 4.92 27.46 2.77
N GLU A 364 4.22 26.35 3.07
CA GLU A 364 4.61 25.01 2.58
C GLU A 364 4.68 24.96 1.05
N TRP A 365 3.69 25.56 0.39
CA TRP A 365 3.65 25.68 -1.07
C TRP A 365 4.83 26.49 -1.62
N ALA A 366 5.18 27.59 -0.96
CA ALA A 366 6.30 28.45 -1.36
C ALA A 366 7.66 27.74 -1.21
N GLN A 367 7.84 26.97 -0.13
CA GLN A 367 9.04 26.16 0.08
C GLN A 367 9.16 25.06 -0.98
N PHE A 368 8.08 24.35 -1.28
CA PHE A 368 8.04 23.31 -2.31
C PHE A 368 8.49 23.81 -3.70
N ILE A 369 7.98 24.97 -4.15
CA ILE A 369 8.35 25.56 -5.45
C ILE A 369 9.86 25.84 -5.54
N SER A 370 10.54 26.01 -4.40
CA SER A 370 11.95 26.38 -4.35
C SER A 370 12.93 25.20 -4.41
N GLU A 371 12.51 23.96 -4.13
CA GLU A 371 13.42 22.81 -3.90
C GLU A 371 13.42 21.71 -4.98
N ASP A 372 12.67 21.84 -6.08
CA ASP A 372 12.63 20.84 -7.17
C ASP A 372 12.28 19.41 -6.67
N GLN A 373 11.48 19.33 -5.60
CA GLN A 373 10.93 18.08 -5.06
C GLN A 373 9.79 17.54 -5.95
N SER A 374 9.51 16.24 -5.88
CA SER A 374 8.46 15.66 -6.73
C SER A 374 7.08 16.11 -6.22
N PHE A 375 6.26 16.60 -7.15
CA PHE A 375 4.95 17.17 -6.82
C PHE A 375 3.96 16.14 -6.23
N GLU A 376 4.15 14.86 -6.56
CA GLU A 376 3.38 13.77 -5.98
C GLU A 376 3.62 13.64 -4.46
N GLU A 377 4.84 13.84 -3.96
CA GLU A 377 5.17 13.76 -2.53
C GLU A 377 4.46 14.86 -1.71
N LEU A 378 4.29 16.07 -2.26
CA LEU A 378 3.57 17.19 -1.61
C LEU A 378 2.06 16.94 -1.52
N LEU A 379 1.47 16.32 -2.55
CA LEU A 379 0.06 15.98 -2.56
C LEU A 379 -0.25 14.83 -1.59
N GLU A 380 0.69 13.90 -1.41
CA GLU A 380 0.57 12.79 -0.46
C GLU A 380 0.71 13.22 1.01
N SER A 381 1.37 14.34 1.28
CA SER A 381 1.47 14.91 2.62
C SER A 381 0.28 15.78 3.01
N ASN A 382 -0.52 16.30 2.07
CA ASN A 382 -1.51 17.37 2.35
C ASN A 382 -2.97 17.06 1.92
N VAL A 383 -3.38 15.79 1.95
CA VAL A 383 -4.79 15.39 1.72
C VAL A 383 -5.64 15.78 2.93
N LEU A 384 -6.44 16.83 2.80
CA LEU A 384 -7.31 17.33 3.88
C LEU A 384 -8.77 16.89 3.75
N THR A 385 -9.30 16.62 2.55
CA THR A 385 -10.65 16.04 2.41
C THR A 385 -10.97 15.41 1.06
N SER A 386 -11.84 14.39 1.08
CA SER A 386 -12.46 13.82 -0.11
C SER A 386 -13.75 14.56 -0.47
N VAL A 387 -14.01 14.68 -1.77
CA VAL A 387 -15.16 15.38 -2.35
C VAL A 387 -16.10 14.36 -2.98
N VAL A 388 -17.38 14.40 -2.63
CA VAL A 388 -18.40 13.47 -3.15
C VAL A 388 -19.59 14.26 -3.69
N ASP A 389 -19.96 14.02 -4.94
CA ASP A 389 -20.99 14.77 -5.67
C ASP A 389 -20.78 16.29 -5.61
N GLY A 390 -19.50 16.70 -5.61
CA GLY A 390 -19.04 18.07 -5.46
C GLY A 390 -18.98 18.54 -4.02
N ASP A 391 -19.64 17.90 -3.06
CA ASP A 391 -19.68 18.39 -1.69
C ASP A 391 -18.39 18.02 -0.93
N TYR A 392 -17.86 18.98 -0.18
CA TYR A 392 -16.71 18.80 0.70
C TYR A 392 -16.95 19.50 2.04
N GLU A 393 -16.33 18.98 3.10
CA GLU A 393 -16.32 19.57 4.44
C GLU A 393 -15.01 19.17 5.13
N THR A 394 -14.28 20.15 5.64
CA THR A 394 -13.02 19.93 6.36
C THR A 394 -12.78 21.05 7.36
N ASP A 395 -11.87 20.82 8.30
CA ASP A 395 -11.52 21.80 9.32
C ASP A 395 -10.11 22.32 9.03
N LEU A 396 -9.96 23.64 8.95
CA LEU A 396 -8.68 24.32 8.67
C LEU A 396 -8.35 25.29 9.80
N THR A 397 -7.09 25.35 10.19
CA THR A 397 -6.60 26.40 11.08
C THR A 397 -6.66 27.76 10.36
N PRO A 398 -6.72 28.88 11.09
CA PRO A 398 -6.53 30.20 10.50
C PRO A 398 -5.20 30.26 9.73
N GLY A 399 -5.21 30.80 8.52
CA GLY A 399 -4.04 30.77 7.65
C GLY A 399 -4.35 31.04 6.17
N GLU A 400 -3.30 31.06 5.35
CA GLU A 400 -3.41 31.16 3.89
C GLU A 400 -3.15 29.81 3.24
N TYR A 401 -4.01 29.42 2.31
CA TYR A 401 -4.00 28.11 1.68
C TYR A 401 -4.06 28.20 0.16
N ILE A 402 -3.38 27.26 -0.48
CA ILE A 402 -3.49 26.93 -1.89
C ILE A 402 -4.40 25.71 -2.03
N VAL A 403 -5.51 25.91 -2.73
CA VAL A 403 -6.53 24.88 -2.97
C VAL A 403 -6.33 24.27 -4.35
N GLY A 404 -6.21 22.94 -4.38
CA GLY A 404 -6.11 22.14 -5.60
C GLY A 404 -7.03 20.92 -5.55
N ILE A 405 -7.11 20.19 -6.66
CA ILE A 405 -7.89 18.94 -6.74
C ILE A 405 -7.11 17.84 -7.47
N THR A 406 -7.41 16.58 -7.15
CA THR A 406 -6.84 15.42 -7.88
C THR A 406 -7.18 15.51 -9.35
N GLY A 407 -6.21 15.16 -10.20
CA GLY A 407 -6.40 15.06 -11.65
C GLY A 407 -6.16 16.36 -12.43
N LEU A 408 -5.79 17.47 -11.76
CA LEU A 408 -5.33 18.69 -12.45
C LEU A 408 -3.86 18.96 -12.16
N PRO A 409 -3.05 19.31 -13.18
CA PRO A 409 -1.66 19.68 -12.96
C PRO A 409 -1.59 21.03 -12.24
N VAL A 410 -1.20 20.98 -10.97
CA VAL A 410 -1.17 22.11 -10.02
C VAL A 410 0.04 23.03 -10.27
N GLY A 411 1.06 22.56 -11.00
CA GLY A 411 2.19 23.38 -11.47
C GLY A 411 1.83 24.42 -12.54
N ASN A 412 0.57 24.46 -12.99
CA ASN A 412 0.02 25.55 -13.79
C ASN A 412 -0.73 26.49 -12.84
N HIS A 413 -0.21 27.70 -12.60
CA HIS A 413 -0.83 28.71 -11.71
C HIS A 413 -2.31 29.02 -12.01
N ASN A 414 -2.85 28.56 -13.14
CA ASN A 414 -4.26 28.69 -13.49
C ASN A 414 -5.17 27.58 -12.90
N ASN A 415 -4.59 26.55 -12.26
CA ASN A 415 -5.30 25.38 -11.74
C ASN A 415 -5.31 25.30 -10.21
N ILE A 416 -4.82 26.35 -9.54
CA ILE A 416 -4.85 26.50 -8.08
C ILE A 416 -5.65 27.74 -7.70
N MET A 417 -6.22 27.71 -6.50
CA MET A 417 -7.01 28.82 -5.95
C MET A 417 -6.44 29.21 -4.59
N GLU A 418 -6.35 30.51 -4.30
CA GLU A 418 -5.96 30.99 -2.99
C GLU A 418 -7.18 31.09 -2.05
N LEU A 419 -6.99 30.73 -0.80
CA LEU A 419 -7.99 30.76 0.26
C LEU A 419 -7.37 31.33 1.54
N THR A 420 -8.05 32.26 2.19
CA THR A 420 -7.65 32.76 3.51
C THR A 420 -8.70 32.36 4.52
N ILE A 421 -8.27 31.70 5.59
CA ILE A 421 -9.09 31.30 6.73
C ILE A 421 -8.80 32.25 7.90
N SER A 422 -9.85 32.75 8.53
CA SER A 422 -9.77 33.58 9.75
C SER A 422 -10.49 32.85 10.88
N SER A 423 -10.04 33.02 12.13
CA SER A 423 -10.57 32.24 13.25
C SER A 423 -12.06 32.49 13.53
N GLY A 424 -12.76 31.41 13.89
CA GLY A 424 -13.95 31.48 14.73
C GLY A 424 -15.33 31.36 14.07
N GLU A 425 -15.46 31.08 12.77
CA GLU A 425 -16.78 30.84 12.14
C GLU A 425 -16.75 29.79 11.02
N GLU A 426 -17.85 29.05 10.86
CA GLU A 426 -18.07 28.11 9.75
C GLU A 426 -18.11 28.84 8.39
N LEU A 427 -17.23 28.47 7.46
CA LEU A 427 -17.06 29.12 6.17
C LEU A 427 -17.69 28.27 5.04
N GLU A 428 -18.65 28.84 4.32
CA GLU A 428 -19.20 28.21 3.10
C GLU A 428 -18.53 28.77 1.84
N LYS A 429 -17.81 27.93 1.10
CA LYS A 429 -17.04 28.34 -0.07
C LYS A 429 -17.10 27.32 -1.21
N ASP A 430 -17.46 27.77 -2.41
CA ASP A 430 -17.44 26.93 -3.60
C ASP A 430 -16.14 27.14 -4.41
N PHE A 431 -15.66 26.06 -5.05
CA PHE A 431 -14.52 26.10 -5.96
C PHE A 431 -14.86 25.61 -7.36
N GLN A 432 -14.21 26.21 -8.36
CA GLN A 432 -14.36 25.82 -9.76
C GLN A 432 -12.99 25.72 -10.42
N PHE A 433 -12.66 24.52 -10.89
CA PHE A 433 -11.41 24.26 -11.58
C PHE A 433 -11.68 23.94 -13.06
N PHE A 434 -10.83 24.43 -13.97
CA PHE A 434 -11.01 24.18 -15.40
C PHE A 434 -9.71 23.91 -16.11
N GLU A 435 -9.54 22.70 -16.62
CA GLU A 435 -8.35 22.33 -17.37
C GLU A 435 -8.42 22.80 -18.82
N CYS A 436 -7.38 23.49 -19.25
CA CYS A 436 -7.23 23.94 -20.62
C CYS A 436 -6.56 22.85 -21.47
N THR A 437 -7.30 22.25 -22.41
CA THR A 437 -6.74 21.26 -23.35
C THR A 437 -5.93 21.91 -24.48
N SER A 438 -6.12 23.21 -24.69
CA SER A 438 -5.44 24.03 -25.70
C SER A 438 -5.44 25.51 -25.30
N TYR A 439 -4.37 26.23 -25.66
CA TYR A 439 -4.18 27.65 -25.41
C TYR A 439 -4.10 28.47 -26.70
#